data_AF-A0A1W9GBH4-F1
#
_entry.id   AF-A0A1W9GBH4-F1
#
_cell.length_a   1.000
_cell.length_b   1.000
_cell.length_c   1.000
_cell.angle_alpha   90.00
_cell.angle_beta   90.00
_cell.angle_gamma   90.00
#
_symmetry.space_group_name_H-M   'P 1'
#
loop_
_entity.id
_entity.type
_entity.pdbx_description
1 polymer ?
#
loop_
_entity_poly.entity_id
_entity_poly.type
_entity_poly.pdbx_seq_one_letter_code
_entity_poly.pdbx_strand_id
1 'polypeptide(L)'
;MNRPWYRLVGLIFSLALTSSITSAADPPCDKYPPAKQPRCMEIWTELNKEDGPLIAQFGLDQQKRREEGKINAQQHLAENMAFIKQSTEKRMERLKERMAKE
;
A
#
# COMPACT_ATOMS: atom_id res chain seq x y z
N MET A 1 3.75 4.37 -47.53
CA MET A 1 4.20 3.26 -46.66
C MET A 1 4.55 3.82 -45.28
N ASN A 2 3.56 4.38 -44.59
CA ASN A 2 3.73 5.02 -43.30
C ASN A 2 2.60 4.47 -42.45
N ARG A 3 2.88 3.90 -41.25
CA ARG A 3 2.01 3.88 -40.06
C ARG A 3 2.13 2.64 -39.14
N PRO A 4 3.26 2.43 -38.43
CA PRO A 4 3.25 1.65 -37.20
C PRO A 4 3.39 2.53 -35.92
N TRP A 5 3.61 3.84 -36.04
CA TRP A 5 3.89 4.72 -34.89
C TRP A 5 2.72 4.80 -33.87
N TYR A 6 1.49 4.95 -34.37
CA TYR A 6 0.26 5.09 -33.57
C TYR A 6 -0.05 3.85 -32.71
N ARG A 7 0.43 2.66 -33.11
CA ARG A 7 0.26 1.44 -32.30
C ARG A 7 1.19 1.43 -31.08
N LEU A 8 2.40 1.95 -31.23
CA LEU A 8 3.37 2.11 -30.13
C LEU A 8 2.95 3.22 -29.16
N VAL A 9 2.46 4.36 -29.67
CA VAL A 9 1.96 5.44 -28.80
C VAL A 9 0.70 5.05 -28.04
N GLY A 10 -0.21 4.28 -28.67
CA GLY A 10 -1.40 3.75 -28.00
C GLY A 10 -1.06 2.81 -26.84
N LEU A 11 -0.08 1.90 -27.04
CA LEU A 11 0.35 0.94 -26.01
C LEU A 11 1.00 1.61 -24.80
N ILE A 12 1.79 2.68 -25.01
CA ILE A 12 2.42 3.43 -23.92
C ILE A 12 1.37 4.20 -23.09
N PHE A 13 0.33 4.74 -23.74
CA PHE A 13 -0.74 5.46 -23.05
C PHE A 13 -1.60 4.52 -22.18
N SER A 14 -1.81 3.27 -22.59
CA SER A 14 -2.55 2.27 -21.82
C SER A 14 -1.80 1.81 -20.55
N LEU A 15 -0.46 1.78 -20.57
CA LEU A 15 0.35 1.39 -19.40
C LEU A 15 0.40 2.49 -18.31
N ALA A 16 0.23 3.77 -18.67
CA ALA A 16 0.26 4.87 -17.71
C ALA A 16 -1.03 4.97 -16.86
N LEU A 17 -2.14 4.41 -17.35
CA LEU A 17 -3.44 4.44 -16.68
C LEU A 17 -3.63 3.30 -15.66
N THR A 18 -2.78 2.28 -15.68
CA THR A 18 -2.76 1.25 -14.63
C THR A 18 -1.80 1.64 -13.52
N SER A 19 -1.90 2.88 -13.03
CA SER A 19 -1.49 3.17 -11.66
C SER A 19 -2.47 2.39 -10.79
N SER A 20 -2.12 1.13 -10.52
CA SER A 20 -2.91 0.24 -9.69
C SER A 20 -3.13 0.98 -8.38
N ILE A 21 -4.35 1.48 -8.18
CA ILE A 21 -4.83 1.84 -6.86
C ILE A 21 -4.86 0.51 -6.13
N THR A 22 -3.73 0.13 -5.54
CA THR A 22 -3.69 -0.91 -4.52
C THR A 22 -4.58 -0.39 -3.43
N SER A 23 -5.85 -0.81 -3.47
CA SER A 23 -6.83 -0.45 -2.46
C SER A 23 -6.26 -0.93 -1.14
N ALA A 24 -5.75 -0.01 -0.34
CA ALA A 24 -5.58 -0.26 1.07
C ALA A 24 -6.92 -0.79 1.59
N ALA A 25 -6.88 -1.70 2.57
CA ALA A 25 -8.10 -2.10 3.28
C ALA A 25 -8.92 -0.85 3.61
N ASP A 26 -10.24 -0.94 3.44
CA ASP A 26 -11.11 0.22 3.63
C ASP A 26 -10.81 0.88 4.98
N PRO A 27 -10.60 2.20 5.01
CA PRO A 27 -10.38 2.93 6.25
C PRO A 27 -11.49 2.62 7.25
N PRO A 28 -11.16 2.29 8.52
CA PRO A 28 -12.15 2.04 9.55
C PRO A 28 -12.64 3.38 10.13
N CYS A 29 -13.20 4.22 9.25
CA CYS A 29 -13.70 5.55 9.55
C CYS A 29 -15.17 5.55 9.93
N ASP A 30 -15.90 4.49 9.60
CA ASP A 30 -17.28 4.23 10.00
C ASP A 30 -17.49 4.27 11.54
N LYS A 31 -16.46 3.96 12.32
CA LYS A 31 -16.45 4.07 13.78
C LYS A 31 -16.51 5.51 14.32
N TYR A 32 -16.32 6.53 13.48
CA TYR A 32 -16.39 7.94 13.86
C TYR A 32 -17.71 8.59 13.41
N PRO A 33 -18.19 9.64 14.11
CA PRO A 33 -19.39 10.37 13.70
C PRO A 33 -19.30 10.86 12.25
N PRO A 34 -20.41 10.91 11.48
CA PRO A 34 -20.40 11.28 10.06
C PRO A 34 -19.62 12.56 9.74
N ALA A 35 -19.73 13.59 10.60
CA ALA A 35 -19.00 14.86 10.44
C ALA A 35 -17.47 14.72 10.49
N LYS A 36 -16.94 13.67 11.13
CA LYS A 36 -15.49 13.40 11.27
C LYS A 36 -14.95 12.38 10.27
N GLN A 37 -15.82 11.70 9.53
CA GLN A 37 -15.40 10.67 8.57
C GLN A 37 -14.51 11.22 7.44
N PRO A 38 -14.80 12.38 6.82
CA PRO A 38 -13.91 12.94 5.78
C PRO A 38 -12.49 13.15 6.31
N ARG A 39 -12.37 13.67 7.54
CA ARG A 39 -11.07 13.90 8.17
C ARG A 39 -10.33 12.60 8.47
N CYS A 40 -11.04 11.57 8.91
CA CYS A 40 -10.47 10.24 9.08
C CYS A 40 -9.96 9.65 7.76
N MET A 41 -10.67 9.84 6.64
CA MET A 41 -10.24 9.38 5.32
C MET A 41 -8.93 10.04 4.87
N GLU A 42 -8.82 11.35 5.09
CA GLU A 42 -7.60 12.12 4.80
C GLU A 42 -6.42 11.59 5.62
N ILE A 43 -6.59 11.49 6.94
CA ILE A 43 -5.55 10.99 7.86
C ILE A 43 -5.15 9.55 7.50
N TRP A 44 -6.12 8.69 7.17
CA TRP A 44 -5.83 7.33 6.73
C TRP A 44 -4.99 7.32 5.46
N THR A 45 -5.34 8.16 4.48
CA THR A 45 -4.61 8.27 3.23
C THR A 45 -3.16 8.74 3.47
N GLU A 46 -2.96 9.73 4.34
CA GLU A 46 -1.63 10.19 4.75
C GLU A 46 -0.82 9.09 5.43
N LEU A 47 -1.40 8.40 6.41
CA LEU A 47 -0.73 7.30 7.12
C LEU A 47 -0.31 6.16 6.18
N ASN A 48 -1.13 5.82 5.18
CA ASN A 48 -0.76 4.81 4.19
C ASN A 48 0.39 5.29 3.28
N LYS A 49 0.42 6.58 2.92
CA LYS A 49 1.54 7.18 2.19
C LYS A 49 2.83 7.17 3.01
N GLU A 50 2.76 7.51 4.29
CA GLU A 50 3.88 7.47 5.23
C GLU A 50 4.47 6.05 5.36
N ASP A 51 3.61 5.02 5.36
CA ASP A 51 4.04 3.62 5.49
C ASP A 51 4.60 3.03 4.19
N GLY A 52 4.28 3.63 3.04
CA GLY A 52 4.63 3.12 1.70
C GLY A 52 6.11 2.75 1.54
N PRO A 53 7.06 3.66 1.84
CA PRO A 53 8.49 3.37 1.73
C PRO A 53 8.95 2.18 2.60
N LEU A 54 8.43 2.04 3.82
CA LEU A 54 8.79 0.94 4.72
C LEU A 54 8.25 -0.40 4.19
N ILE A 55 7.01 -0.43 3.70
CA ILE A 55 6.39 -1.62 3.10
C ILE A 55 7.16 -2.05 1.84
N ALA A 56 7.53 -1.09 0.98
CA ALA A 56 8.30 -1.35 -0.22
C ALA A 56 9.69 -1.93 0.11
N GLN A 57 10.40 -1.32 1.07
CA GLN A 57 11.70 -1.81 1.50
C GLN A 57 11.63 -3.23 2.07
N PHE A 58 10.64 -3.51 2.93
CA PHE A 58 10.42 -4.85 3.45
C PHE A 58 10.19 -5.87 2.33
N GLY A 59 9.39 -5.53 1.32
CA GLY A 59 9.16 -6.40 0.16
C GLY A 59 10.43 -6.70 -0.64
N LEU A 60 11.26 -5.68 -0.90
CA LEU A 60 12.54 -5.84 -1.59
C LEU A 60 13.53 -6.71 -0.78
N ASP A 61 13.59 -6.51 0.54
CA ASP A 61 14.45 -7.30 1.42
C ASP A 61 14.01 -8.76 1.49
N GLN A 62 12.70 -9.01 1.53
CA GLN A 62 12.12 -10.36 1.46
C GLN A 62 12.45 -11.05 0.13
N GLN A 63 12.29 -10.34 -1.00
CA GLN A 63 12.63 -10.87 -2.31
C GLN A 63 14.11 -11.24 -2.40
N LYS A 64 15.00 -10.32 -2.00
CA LYS A 64 16.45 -10.57 -1.98
C LYS A 64 16.80 -11.78 -1.13
N ARG A 65 16.24 -11.89 0.09
CA ARG A 65 16.49 -13.05 0.98
C ARG A 65 16.02 -14.36 0.36
N ARG A 66 14.92 -14.36 -0.40
CA ARG A 66 14.42 -15.54 -1.11
C ARG A 66 15.35 -15.92 -2.28
N GLU A 67 15.82 -14.94 -3.04
CA GLU A 67 16.77 -15.14 -4.15
C GLU A 67 18.13 -15.65 -3.66
N GLU A 68 18.60 -15.17 -2.51
CA GLU A 68 19.82 -15.63 -1.84
C GLU A 68 19.66 -16.98 -1.13
N GLY A 69 18.46 -17.60 -1.15
CA GLY A 69 18.19 -18.87 -0.49
C GLY A 69 18.17 -18.80 1.04
N LYS A 70 18.12 -17.60 1.63
CA LYS A 70 18.11 -17.39 3.09
C LYS A 70 16.76 -17.71 3.74
N ILE A 71 15.68 -17.69 2.96
CA ILE A 71 14.34 -18.07 3.41
C ILE A 71 13.66 -18.95 2.37
N ASN A 72 12.89 -19.93 2.83
CA ASN A 72 12.00 -20.71 2.00
C ASN A 72 10.62 -20.03 1.81
N ALA A 73 9.76 -20.61 0.98
CA ALA A 73 8.44 -20.06 0.69
C ALA A 73 7.53 -19.95 1.93
N GLN A 74 7.62 -20.90 2.86
CA GLN A 74 6.81 -20.90 4.08
C GLN A 74 7.27 -19.80 5.04
N GLN A 75 8.58 -19.61 5.21
CA GLN A 75 9.15 -18.52 6.00
C GLN A 75 8.78 -17.17 5.42
N HIS A 76 8.92 -16.99 4.09
CA HIS A 76 8.51 -15.76 3.40
C HIS A 76 7.03 -15.42 3.65
N LEU A 77 6.14 -16.40 3.51
CA LEU A 77 4.71 -16.19 3.77
C LEU A 77 4.46 -15.82 5.24
N ALA A 78 5.06 -16.55 6.19
CA ALA A 78 4.88 -16.28 7.62
C ALA A 78 5.39 -14.89 8.02
N GLU A 79 6.57 -14.51 7.55
CA GLU A 79 7.16 -13.20 7.83
C GLU A 79 6.35 -12.07 7.18
N ASN A 80 5.87 -12.23 5.93
CA ASN A 80 4.98 -11.26 5.29
C ASN A 80 3.69 -11.06 6.09
N MET A 81 3.05 -12.15 6.52
CA MET A 81 1.81 -12.06 7.31
C MET A 81 2.05 -11.37 8.66
N ALA A 82 3.17 -11.67 9.33
CA ALA A 82 3.54 -11.01 10.58
C ALA A 82 3.77 -9.50 10.38
N PHE A 83 4.48 -9.12 9.31
CA PHE A 83 4.72 -7.71 8.98
C PHE A 83 3.43 -6.96 8.63
N ILE A 84 2.55 -7.56 7.82
CA ILE A 84 1.24 -6.96 7.47
C ILE A 84 0.40 -6.73 8.72
N LYS A 85 0.35 -7.72 9.62
CA LYS A 85 -0.37 -7.59 10.89
C LYS A 85 0.20 -6.43 11.74
N GLN A 86 1.50 -6.44 12.00
CA GLN A 86 2.13 -5.45 12.86
C GLN A 86 2.04 -4.03 12.27
N SER A 87 2.24 -3.87 10.96
CA SER A 87 2.14 -2.57 10.29
C SER A 87 0.72 -2.03 10.30
N THR A 88 -0.28 -2.89 10.08
CA THR A 88 -1.70 -2.53 10.22
C THR A 88 -2.04 -2.08 11.63
N GLU A 89 -1.62 -2.83 12.66
CA GLU A 89 -1.85 -2.48 14.06
C GLU A 89 -1.25 -1.10 14.41
N LYS A 90 0.00 -0.83 14.00
CA LYS A 90 0.65 0.48 14.19
C LYS A 90 -0.04 1.61 13.43
N ARG A 91 -0.55 1.35 12.23
CA ARG A 91 -1.32 2.34 11.46
C ARG A 91 -2.64 2.67 12.16
N MET A 92 -3.31 1.67 12.70
CA MET A 92 -4.55 1.81 13.45
C MET A 92 -4.37 2.61 14.74
N GLU A 93 -3.28 2.38 15.46
CA GLU A 93 -2.91 3.17 16.64
C GLU A 93 -2.68 4.64 16.28
N ARG A 94 -1.83 4.92 15.28
CA ARG A 94 -1.61 6.30 14.79
C ARG A 94 -2.89 6.97 14.30
N LEU A 95 -3.78 6.24 13.62
CA LEU A 95 -5.08 6.77 13.22
C LEU A 95 -5.91 7.18 14.43
N LYS A 96 -5.97 6.34 15.47
CA LYS A 96 -6.68 6.64 16.72
C LYS A 96 -6.09 7.88 17.40
N GLU A 97 -4.76 7.98 17.48
CA GLU A 97 -4.07 9.12 18.09
C GLU A 97 -4.34 10.44 17.35
N ARG A 98 -4.33 10.43 16.01
CA ARG A 98 -4.62 11.62 15.21
C ARG A 98 -6.09 12.01 15.31
N MET A 99 -7.01 11.04 15.21
CA MET A 99 -8.45 11.30 15.33
C MET A 99 -8.90 11.75 16.72
N ALA A 100 -8.12 11.48 17.77
CA ALA A 100 -8.38 12.01 19.11
C ALA A 100 -8.17 13.53 19.22
N LYS A 101 -7.51 14.15 18.22
CA LYS A 101 -7.25 15.60 18.15
C LYS A 101 -8.25 16.34 17.25
N GLU A 102 -9.12 15.59 16.57
CA GLU A 102 -10.17 16.08 15.67
C GLU A 102 -11.54 16.07 16.36
#